data_AF-A0A667IF17-F1
#
_entry.id   AF-A0A667IF17-F1
#
_cell.length_a   1.000
_cell.length_b   1.000
_cell.length_c   1.000
_cell.angle_alpha   90.00
_cell.angle_beta   90.00
_cell.angle_gamma   90.00
#
_symmetry.space_group_name_H-M   'P 1'
#
loop_
_entity.id
_entity.type
_entity.pdbx_description
1 polymer ?
#
loop_
_entity_poly.entity_id
_entity_poly.type
_entity_poly.pdbx_seq_one_letter_code
_entity_poly.pdbx_strand_id
1 'polypeptide(L)'
;MEYDEKLARFRQAHLNPFNKQLGPRQHEQRASEEAPDFASEEALPELPPGEPEFHCTERVMDLGLSEDHFSRPVGLFLASDIQQLRQAIEECKQVILELPEHSEKQKDAVVRLIHLRLKLQELKDPNEDEPNIRVLLEHRFYKEKSKSVKQTCDKCNTIIWGLIQTWYTCTGCYYRCHSKCLNLISKPCVRSKVSHQAEYELNICPETGLDSQDYRCAECRAPISLRGVPSEARQCDYTGQYYCSHCHWNDLAIIPARVVHNWDFEPRKAGAGRGGGRGGARIQAEWGGTVAPRTESQCSGLGGGGSGSWSWGRGRGGVVCVMLEVPLHHVPQVSRCSMRYLALMVSRPVLRLREINPLLFNYVEELVEIRKLRQDILLMKPYFITCREAMEARLLLQLQDRQHFVENDEMYSVQDLLDAHTGRLSCSLTETHTLFAKHIKLDCERCQAKGFVCELCREGDVLFPFDSHTSVCTECSAVFHRDCYYDNSTTCPKCARLTLRKQSLFQEPGPDVDA
;
A
#
# COMPACT_ATOMS: atom_id res chain seq x y z
N MET A 1 48.78 4.12 1.05
CA MET A 1 49.55 4.74 -0.04
C MET A 1 48.68 4.88 -1.29
N GLU A 2 48.68 3.93 -2.23
CA GLU A 2 48.00 4.10 -3.54
C GLU A 2 46.46 4.18 -3.46
N TYR A 3 45.87 3.52 -2.46
CA TYR A 3 44.42 3.58 -2.20
C TYR A 3 43.98 4.98 -1.71
N ASP A 4 44.75 5.56 -0.80
CA ASP A 4 44.48 6.87 -0.19
C ASP A 4 44.62 8.01 -1.20
N GLU A 5 45.57 7.88 -2.15
CA GLU A 5 45.74 8.86 -3.23
C GLU A 5 44.56 8.85 -4.21
N LYS A 6 44.00 7.67 -4.51
CA LYS A 6 42.76 7.54 -5.29
C LYS A 6 41.56 8.16 -4.56
N LEU A 7 41.46 7.96 -3.24
CA LEU A 7 40.42 8.58 -2.41
C LEU A 7 40.58 10.12 -2.27
N ALA A 8 41.82 10.62 -2.24
CA ALA A 8 42.11 12.05 -2.26
C ALA A 8 41.70 12.71 -3.59
N ARG A 9 42.02 12.08 -4.72
CA ARG A 9 41.60 12.57 -6.06
C ARG A 9 40.07 12.58 -6.21
N PHE A 10 39.37 11.55 -5.71
CA PHE A 10 37.90 11.52 -5.70
C PHE A 10 37.30 12.71 -4.92
N ARG A 11 37.88 13.07 -3.77
CA ARG A 11 37.44 14.20 -2.94
C ARG A 11 37.71 15.58 -3.53
N GLN A 12 38.63 15.70 -4.50
CA GLN A 12 38.92 16.96 -5.20
C GLN A 12 38.06 17.18 -6.46
N ALA A 13 37.41 16.14 -6.99
CA ALA A 13 36.67 16.19 -8.25
C ALA A 13 35.23 16.76 -8.15
N HIS A 14 34.66 16.88 -6.94
CA HIS A 14 33.27 17.30 -6.72
C HIS A 14 33.13 18.62 -5.93
N LEU A 15 33.90 19.64 -6.31
CA LEU A 15 33.60 21.02 -5.91
C LEU A 15 32.63 21.66 -6.92
N ASN A 16 31.47 22.12 -6.43
CA ASN A 16 30.47 22.81 -7.25
C ASN A 16 31.05 24.13 -7.82
N PRO A 17 31.06 24.35 -9.15
CA PRO A 17 31.69 25.50 -9.80
C PRO A 17 31.20 26.90 -9.36
N PHE A 18 30.06 27.00 -8.68
CA PHE A 18 29.43 28.28 -8.34
C PHE A 18 29.86 28.89 -6.98
N ASN A 19 30.57 28.16 -6.13
CA ASN A 19 31.03 28.68 -4.84
C ASN A 19 32.28 29.58 -4.94
N LYS A 20 32.12 30.80 -5.48
CA LYS A 20 33.07 31.89 -5.24
C LYS A 20 32.71 32.64 -3.96
N GLN A 21 33.66 32.73 -3.05
CA GLN A 21 33.53 33.47 -1.78
C GLN A 21 33.43 34.99 -2.03
N LEU A 22 32.64 35.66 -1.19
CA LEU A 22 32.84 37.07 -0.83
C LEU A 22 32.98 37.17 0.70
N GLY A 23 33.83 38.09 1.15
CA GLY A 23 34.29 38.17 2.54
C GLY A 23 33.28 38.76 3.53
N PRO A 24 33.59 38.67 4.84
CA PRO A 24 32.65 38.99 5.92
C PRO A 24 32.51 40.50 6.18
N ARG A 25 31.38 40.89 6.77
CA ARG A 25 31.23 42.11 7.58
C ARG A 25 30.58 41.80 8.92
N GLN A 26 30.93 42.59 9.93
CA GLN A 26 30.53 42.39 11.32
C GLN A 26 29.26 43.19 11.66
N HIS A 27 28.46 42.72 12.62
CA HIS A 27 28.12 43.44 13.86
C HIS A 27 27.26 42.56 14.80
N GLU A 28 27.66 42.55 16.07
CA GLU A 28 26.88 42.69 17.32
C GLU A 28 25.50 42.00 17.46
N GLN A 29 25.28 41.11 18.43
CA GLN A 29 25.28 41.30 19.91
C GLN A 29 24.09 42.12 20.47
N ARG A 30 23.14 41.41 21.11
CA ARG A 30 22.76 41.70 22.51
C ARG A 30 22.11 40.48 23.19
N ALA A 31 22.11 40.48 24.52
CA ALA A 31 21.55 39.41 25.37
C ALA A 31 20.98 40.01 26.67
N SER A 32 20.05 39.29 27.29
CA SER A 32 19.46 39.45 28.63
C SER A 32 18.52 38.24 28.83
N GLU A 33 18.71 37.34 29.81
CA GLU A 33 18.21 37.42 31.21
C GLU A 33 16.67 37.27 31.32
N GLU A 34 16.04 36.61 32.30
CA GLU A 34 16.41 35.48 33.19
C GLU A 34 15.08 34.90 33.79
N ALA A 35 15.11 34.07 34.85
CA ALA A 35 13.93 33.40 35.45
C ALA A 35 13.39 34.16 36.71
N PRO A 36 12.58 33.64 37.69
CA PRO A 36 12.15 32.24 38.00
C PRO A 36 10.66 32.03 38.41
N ASP A 37 10.36 30.83 38.93
CA ASP A 37 9.07 30.34 39.48
C ASP A 37 8.60 31.01 40.79
N PHE A 38 7.33 30.76 41.17
CA PHE A 38 6.92 30.55 42.58
C PHE A 38 5.63 29.69 42.69
N ALA A 39 5.48 28.94 43.79
CA ALA A 39 4.30 28.12 44.12
C ALA A 39 4.12 27.99 45.65
N SER A 40 2.88 27.72 46.12
CA SER A 40 2.55 27.42 47.53
C SER A 40 1.15 26.75 47.67
N GLU A 41 0.92 26.03 48.77
CA GLU A 41 -0.27 25.18 49.05
C GLU A 41 -1.19 25.74 50.18
N GLU A 42 -1.95 24.84 50.85
CA GLU A 42 -2.69 24.95 52.12
C GLU A 42 -4.15 25.50 52.09
N ALA A 43 -5.13 24.99 52.88
CA ALA A 43 -5.26 23.75 53.67
C ALA A 43 -6.75 23.42 54.03
N LEU A 44 -7.01 22.26 54.66
CA LEU A 44 -8.32 21.74 55.15
C LEU A 44 -8.52 21.92 56.69
N PRO A 45 -9.76 21.80 57.21
CA PRO A 45 -10.19 20.66 58.06
C PRO A 45 -11.73 20.32 57.92
N GLU A 46 -12.41 19.30 58.49
CA GLU A 46 -12.09 18.05 59.23
C GLU A 46 -13.29 17.02 59.18
N LEU A 47 -13.38 16.06 60.12
CA LEU A 47 -14.41 14.99 60.31
C LEU A 47 -14.88 14.98 61.81
N PRO A 48 -15.45 13.92 62.48
CA PRO A 48 -16.04 12.59 62.11
C PRO A 48 -17.42 12.39 62.86
N PRO A 49 -17.85 11.23 63.44
CA PRO A 49 -17.65 9.77 63.20
C PRO A 49 -18.97 8.93 63.10
N GLY A 50 -18.89 7.60 62.85
CA GLY A 50 -19.99 6.65 63.16
C GLY A 50 -19.97 5.27 62.46
N GLU A 51 -19.86 4.18 63.22
CA GLU A 51 -19.95 2.73 62.85
C GLU A 51 -21.10 2.05 63.65
N PRO A 52 -21.53 0.75 63.50
CA PRO A 52 -20.73 -0.44 63.11
C PRO A 52 -21.39 -1.59 62.29
N GLU A 53 -20.55 -2.58 61.92
CA GLU A 53 -20.67 -4.06 61.78
C GLU A 53 -22.02 -4.81 61.55
N PHE A 54 -21.97 -5.87 60.71
CA PHE A 54 -22.34 -7.28 61.05
C PHE A 54 -21.82 -8.30 59.98
N HIS A 55 -21.97 -9.62 60.19
CA HIS A 55 -20.98 -10.65 59.75
C HIS A 55 -21.53 -11.94 59.08
N CYS A 56 -20.74 -12.55 58.16
CA CYS A 56 -20.80 -13.97 57.67
C CYS A 56 -22.01 -14.43 56.78
N THR A 57 -21.98 -15.56 56.02
CA THR A 57 -21.10 -16.76 55.99
C THR A 57 -21.00 -17.46 54.60
N GLU A 58 -19.91 -18.25 54.40
CA GLU A 58 -19.68 -19.42 53.50
C GLU A 58 -19.92 -19.47 51.97
N ARG A 59 -18.80 -19.74 51.25
CA ARG A 59 -18.51 -20.81 50.25
C ARG A 59 -19.59 -21.31 49.26
N VAL A 60 -19.20 -21.37 47.97
CA VAL A 60 -18.70 -22.57 47.23
C VAL A 60 -17.71 -22.09 46.14
N MET A 61 -16.77 -22.92 45.69
CA MET A 61 -16.00 -22.73 44.44
C MET A 61 -16.40 -23.80 43.41
N ASP A 62 -16.58 -23.41 42.15
CA ASP A 62 -16.44 -24.32 41.00
C ASP A 62 -16.00 -23.55 39.75
N LEU A 63 -15.54 -24.25 38.70
CA LEU A 63 -14.84 -23.71 37.53
C LEU A 63 -15.73 -23.68 36.28
N GLY A 64 -15.78 -22.55 35.56
CA GLY A 64 -16.45 -22.46 34.26
C GLY A 64 -16.18 -21.15 33.52
N LEU A 65 -15.90 -21.26 32.22
CA LEU A 65 -15.77 -20.11 31.30
C LEU A 65 -17.11 -19.88 30.58
N SER A 66 -17.69 -18.68 30.70
CA SER A 66 -18.67 -18.18 29.73
C SER A 66 -18.74 -16.65 29.71
N GLU A 67 -19.04 -16.11 28.53
CA GLU A 67 -19.06 -14.67 28.24
C GLU A 67 -20.33 -14.01 28.80
N ASP A 68 -20.20 -12.90 29.53
CA ASP A 68 -21.35 -12.05 29.91
C ASP A 68 -21.83 -11.21 28.72
N HIS A 69 -22.50 -11.89 27.79
CA HIS A 69 -23.11 -11.30 26.61
C HIS A 69 -24.53 -10.75 26.94
N PHE A 70 -24.76 -9.46 26.65
CA PHE A 70 -25.98 -8.68 26.93
C PHE A 70 -26.38 -8.49 28.41
N SER A 71 -26.17 -7.26 28.90
CA SER A 71 -27.08 -6.69 29.90
C SER A 71 -28.52 -6.69 29.35
N ARG A 72 -29.46 -7.30 30.07
CA ARG A 72 -30.87 -7.45 29.64
C ARG A 72 -31.50 -6.08 29.28
N PRO A 73 -32.14 -5.92 28.10
CA PRO A 73 -32.82 -4.67 27.77
C PRO A 73 -34.06 -4.48 28.65
N VAL A 74 -34.04 -3.44 29.50
CA VAL A 74 -35.16 -3.10 30.38
C VAL A 74 -36.31 -2.51 29.56
N GLY A 75 -37.32 -3.35 29.28
CA GLY A 75 -38.61 -2.96 28.72
C GLY A 75 -38.59 -2.66 27.22
N LEU A 76 -38.93 -3.65 26.39
CA LEU A 76 -39.30 -3.42 25.00
C LEU A 76 -40.60 -2.60 24.94
N PHE A 77 -40.49 -1.29 24.67
CA PHE A 77 -41.67 -0.46 24.41
C PHE A 77 -42.07 -0.59 22.94
N LEU A 78 -43.12 -1.38 22.68
CA LEU A 78 -43.72 -1.60 21.35
C LEU A 78 -44.54 -0.38 20.89
N ALA A 79 -43.95 0.81 20.94
CA ALA A 79 -44.43 1.94 20.17
C ALA A 79 -44.19 1.66 18.69
N SER A 80 -45.28 1.50 17.94
CA SER A 80 -45.31 1.10 16.54
C SER A 80 -45.56 2.26 15.59
N ASP A 81 -45.92 3.44 16.11
CA ASP A 81 -46.15 4.66 15.32
C ASP A 81 -45.44 5.91 15.89
N ILE A 82 -45.41 6.95 15.05
CA ILE A 82 -44.76 8.24 15.30
C ILE A 82 -45.44 9.06 16.40
N GLN A 83 -46.73 8.84 16.67
CA GLN A 83 -47.51 9.55 17.68
C GLN A 83 -47.29 8.94 19.07
N GLN A 84 -47.31 7.61 19.17
CA GLN A 84 -46.93 6.85 20.37
C GLN A 84 -45.51 7.19 20.83
N LEU A 85 -44.55 7.30 19.90
CA LEU A 85 -43.18 7.71 20.23
C LEU A 85 -43.09 9.17 20.72
N ARG A 86 -43.89 10.10 20.18
CA ARG A 86 -43.94 11.49 20.69
C ARG A 86 -44.52 11.52 22.11
N GLN A 87 -45.58 10.77 22.37
CA GLN A 87 -46.19 10.67 23.69
C GLN A 87 -45.22 10.07 24.72
N ALA A 88 -44.60 8.92 24.41
CA ALA A 88 -43.63 8.27 25.29
C ALA A 88 -42.39 9.15 25.57
N ILE A 89 -41.98 10.01 24.63
CA ILE A 89 -40.94 11.03 24.86
C ILE A 89 -41.39 12.05 25.89
N GLU A 90 -42.64 12.53 25.83
CA GLU A 90 -43.16 13.54 26.75
C GLU A 90 -43.35 12.97 28.17
N GLU A 91 -43.96 11.80 28.28
CA GLU A 91 -44.07 11.03 29.53
C GLU A 91 -42.68 10.79 30.15
N CYS A 92 -41.69 10.41 29.33
CA CYS A 92 -40.32 10.21 29.80
C CYS A 92 -39.60 11.52 30.21
N LYS A 93 -40.03 12.70 29.74
CA LYS A 93 -39.55 13.99 30.28
C LYS A 93 -40.14 14.27 31.65
N GLN A 94 -41.45 14.08 31.84
CA GLN A 94 -42.11 14.38 33.11
C GLN A 94 -41.51 13.53 34.24
N VAL A 95 -41.30 12.24 34.00
CA VAL A 95 -40.62 11.33 34.95
C VAL A 95 -39.20 11.79 35.31
N ILE A 96 -38.45 12.48 34.42
CA ILE A 96 -37.12 13.02 34.74
C ILE A 96 -37.21 14.24 35.67
N LEU A 97 -38.27 15.04 35.53
CA LEU A 97 -38.53 16.23 36.36
C LEU A 97 -39.09 15.87 37.75
N GLU A 98 -39.82 14.76 37.86
CA GLU A 98 -40.35 14.22 39.13
C GLU A 98 -39.31 13.43 39.95
N LEU A 99 -38.21 12.99 39.31
CA LEU A 99 -37.16 12.21 39.97
C LEU A 99 -36.09 13.10 40.64
N PRO A 100 -35.57 12.71 41.83
CA PRO A 100 -34.49 13.45 42.50
C PRO A 100 -33.25 13.59 41.62
N GLU A 101 -32.68 14.79 41.63
CA GLU A 101 -31.49 15.14 40.85
C GLU A 101 -30.31 14.21 41.16
N HIS A 102 -29.56 13.85 40.11
CA HIS A 102 -28.40 12.94 40.14
C HIS A 102 -28.68 11.48 40.55
N SER A 103 -29.92 11.09 40.89
CA SER A 103 -30.26 9.70 41.18
C SER A 103 -30.07 8.78 39.97
N GLU A 104 -29.66 7.52 40.18
CA GLU A 104 -29.50 6.53 39.09
C GLU A 104 -30.77 6.38 38.25
N LYS A 105 -31.94 6.39 38.90
CA LYS A 105 -33.25 6.34 38.22
C LYS A 105 -33.46 7.51 37.26
N GLN A 106 -32.96 8.71 37.60
CA GLN A 106 -33.00 9.87 36.71
C GLN A 106 -32.05 9.68 35.51
N LYS A 107 -30.86 9.10 35.72
CA LYS A 107 -29.92 8.77 34.64
C LYS A 107 -30.51 7.74 33.67
N ASP A 108 -31.12 6.67 34.19
CA ASP A 108 -31.83 5.65 33.39
C ASP A 108 -32.97 6.27 32.58
N ALA A 109 -33.75 7.18 33.18
CA ALA A 109 -34.82 7.89 32.48
C ALA A 109 -34.27 8.81 31.37
N VAL A 110 -33.14 9.48 31.59
CA VAL A 110 -32.44 10.26 30.55
C VAL A 110 -31.95 9.36 29.40
N VAL A 111 -31.39 8.18 29.69
CA VAL A 111 -30.98 7.20 28.66
C VAL A 111 -32.19 6.71 27.86
N ARG A 112 -33.31 6.39 28.52
CA ARG A 112 -34.58 6.06 27.84
C ARG A 112 -35.08 7.19 26.95
N LEU A 113 -35.03 8.44 27.41
CA LEU A 113 -35.41 9.62 26.62
C LEU A 113 -34.54 9.78 25.36
N ILE A 114 -33.24 9.49 25.45
CA ILE A 114 -32.33 9.50 24.29
C ILE A 114 -32.72 8.41 23.29
N HIS A 115 -32.94 7.17 23.73
CA HIS A 115 -33.36 6.07 22.85
C HIS A 115 -34.71 6.33 22.16
N LEU A 116 -35.69 6.87 22.89
CA LEU A 116 -37.00 7.23 22.31
C LEU A 116 -36.88 8.35 21.27
N ARG A 117 -36.04 9.38 21.52
CA ARG A 117 -35.77 10.45 20.54
C ARG A 117 -35.08 9.93 19.28
N LEU A 118 -34.10 9.03 19.42
CA LEU A 118 -33.44 8.38 18.29
C LEU A 118 -34.44 7.59 17.44
N LYS A 119 -35.26 6.72 18.06
CA LYS A 119 -36.28 5.93 17.35
C LYS A 119 -37.35 6.82 16.67
N LEU A 120 -37.74 7.94 17.30
CA LEU A 120 -38.64 8.92 16.66
C LEU A 120 -38.00 9.60 15.44
N GLN A 121 -36.67 9.77 15.42
CA GLN A 121 -35.98 10.34 14.26
C GLN A 121 -35.77 9.28 13.15
N GLU A 122 -35.50 8.03 13.52
CA GLU A 122 -35.43 6.90 12.57
C GLU A 122 -36.76 6.65 11.83
N LEU A 123 -37.92 6.90 12.46
CA LEU A 123 -39.23 6.85 11.78
C LEU A 123 -39.66 8.18 11.13
N LYS A 124 -38.84 9.25 11.19
CA LYS A 124 -39.13 10.54 10.56
C LYS A 124 -38.33 10.81 9.29
N ASP A 125 -37.14 10.22 9.13
CA ASP A 125 -36.47 10.16 7.84
C ASP A 125 -37.29 9.20 6.94
N PRO A 126 -37.87 9.65 5.81
CA PRO A 126 -38.54 8.75 4.88
C PRO A 126 -37.56 7.72 4.31
N ASN A 127 -38.05 6.50 4.03
CA ASN A 127 -37.27 5.48 3.34
C ASN A 127 -37.22 5.80 1.83
N GLU A 128 -36.45 6.83 1.49
CA GLU A 128 -36.13 7.22 0.12
C GLU A 128 -35.17 6.19 -0.50
N ASP A 129 -35.72 5.24 -1.26
CA ASP A 129 -34.95 4.35 -2.15
C ASP A 129 -34.51 5.07 -3.43
N GLU A 130 -34.09 6.34 -3.31
CA GLU A 130 -33.28 7.00 -4.33
C GLU A 130 -31.85 6.43 -4.33
N PRO A 131 -31.20 6.30 -5.50
CA PRO A 131 -29.78 6.01 -5.57
C PRO A 131 -28.99 7.22 -5.03
N ASN A 132 -28.65 7.18 -3.74
CA ASN A 132 -28.12 8.28 -2.94
C ASN A 132 -26.65 8.66 -3.28
N ILE A 133 -26.35 8.81 -4.57
CA ILE A 133 -25.04 9.05 -5.17
C ILE A 133 -25.04 10.47 -5.75
N ARG A 134 -24.49 11.43 -5.02
CA ARG A 134 -24.29 12.80 -5.50
C ARG A 134 -23.00 12.88 -6.31
N VAL A 135 -23.05 13.50 -7.48
CA VAL A 135 -21.85 13.72 -8.31
C VAL A 135 -21.40 15.17 -8.18
N LEU A 136 -20.15 15.39 -7.76
CA LEU A 136 -19.56 16.73 -7.63
C LEU A 136 -18.07 16.67 -7.99
N LEU A 137 -17.64 17.45 -8.98
CA LEU A 137 -16.26 17.43 -9.50
C LEU A 137 -15.75 15.99 -9.72
N GLU A 138 -16.57 15.18 -10.40
CA GLU A 138 -16.30 13.76 -10.73
C GLU A 138 -16.23 12.80 -9.52
N HIS A 139 -16.38 13.30 -8.29
CA HIS A 139 -16.55 12.43 -7.12
C HIS A 139 -17.98 11.88 -7.11
N ARG A 140 -18.11 10.55 -7.07
CA ARG A 140 -19.38 9.86 -6.77
C ARG A 140 -19.51 9.69 -5.25
N PHE A 141 -20.22 10.58 -4.59
CA PHE A 141 -20.43 10.61 -3.13
C PHE A 141 -21.69 9.84 -2.73
N TYR A 142 -21.55 8.78 -1.92
CA TYR A 142 -22.71 8.14 -1.27
C TYR A 142 -22.92 8.69 0.14
N LYS A 143 -24.19 8.85 0.58
CA LYS A 143 -24.52 9.15 1.99
C LYS A 143 -24.20 7.92 2.83
N GLU A 144 -23.28 8.06 3.77
CA GLU A 144 -22.88 6.96 4.66
C GLU A 144 -23.98 6.72 5.73
N LYS A 145 -24.33 5.45 5.97
CA LYS A 145 -25.38 5.02 6.92
C LYS A 145 -24.80 4.38 8.20
N SER A 146 -23.50 4.08 8.24
CA SER A 146 -22.87 3.38 9.36
C SER A 146 -22.73 4.23 10.64
N LYS A 147 -23.08 3.62 11.78
CA LYS A 147 -23.15 4.26 13.11
C LYS A 147 -21.83 4.22 13.91
N SER A 148 -20.67 4.01 13.29
CA SER A 148 -19.41 3.77 14.03
C SER A 148 -18.15 4.35 13.37
N VAL A 149 -17.07 4.38 14.15
CA VAL A 149 -15.73 4.96 13.89
C VAL A 149 -15.69 6.50 13.88
N LYS A 150 -14.72 7.07 14.61
CA LYS A 150 -14.35 8.50 14.49
C LYS A 150 -13.58 8.70 13.20
N GLN A 151 -14.11 9.50 12.28
CA GLN A 151 -13.57 9.71 10.94
C GLN A 151 -13.20 11.19 10.75
N THR A 152 -12.21 11.53 9.93
CA THR A 152 -11.80 12.94 9.73
C THR A 152 -12.28 13.46 8.37
N CYS A 153 -12.84 14.67 8.35
CA CYS A 153 -13.29 15.33 7.15
C CYS A 153 -12.11 15.92 6.36
N ASP A 154 -11.88 15.44 5.14
CA ASP A 154 -10.80 15.92 4.27
C ASP A 154 -10.93 17.39 3.84
N LYS A 155 -12.14 17.98 3.93
CA LYS A 155 -12.37 19.39 3.53
C LYS A 155 -12.06 20.41 4.63
N CYS A 156 -12.22 20.05 5.91
CA CYS A 156 -12.07 20.97 7.04
C CYS A 156 -11.25 20.43 8.21
N ASN A 157 -10.65 19.24 8.07
CA ASN A 157 -9.79 18.58 9.04
C ASN A 157 -10.38 18.38 10.46
N THR A 158 -11.71 18.40 10.59
CA THR A 158 -12.40 18.15 11.87
C THR A 158 -13.09 16.79 11.88
N ILE A 159 -13.30 16.25 13.09
CA ILE A 159 -13.91 14.94 13.30
C ILE A 159 -15.36 14.94 12.81
N ILE A 160 -15.71 13.88 12.09
CA ILE A 160 -17.05 13.48 11.71
C ILE A 160 -17.54 12.51 12.78
N TRP A 161 -18.60 12.90 13.48
CA TRP A 161 -19.22 12.10 14.54
C TRP A 161 -20.37 11.29 13.94
N GLY A 162 -20.08 10.09 13.39
CA GLY A 162 -21.03 9.29 12.61
C GLY A 162 -22.35 8.90 13.31
N LEU A 163 -22.40 8.98 14.64
CA LEU A 163 -23.63 8.81 15.43
C LEU A 163 -24.58 10.02 15.40
N ILE A 164 -24.10 11.20 14.97
CA ILE A 164 -24.79 12.50 15.12
C ILE A 164 -24.78 13.30 13.80
N GLN A 165 -23.81 13.07 12.91
CA GLN A 165 -23.55 13.90 11.73
C GLN A 165 -23.68 13.11 10.43
N THR A 166 -24.53 13.60 9.52
CA THR A 166 -24.59 13.08 8.15
C THR A 166 -23.33 13.46 7.38
N TRP A 167 -22.79 12.48 6.64
CA TRP A 167 -21.53 12.61 5.92
C TRP A 167 -21.53 11.76 4.65
N TYR A 168 -20.59 12.09 3.77
CA TYR A 168 -20.46 11.53 2.44
C TYR A 168 -19.05 10.98 2.23
N THR A 169 -18.97 9.83 1.57
CA THR A 169 -17.72 9.21 1.15
C THR A 169 -17.73 9.03 -0.37
N CYS A 170 -16.64 9.40 -1.05
CA CYS A 170 -16.50 9.14 -2.48
C CYS A 170 -16.15 7.67 -2.73
N THR A 171 -16.96 6.96 -3.52
CA THR A 171 -16.72 5.54 -3.86
C THR A 171 -15.43 5.31 -4.63
N GLY A 172 -14.95 6.32 -5.38
CA GLY A 172 -13.78 6.19 -6.25
C GLY A 172 -12.43 6.44 -5.55
N CYS A 173 -12.36 7.41 -4.64
CA CYS A 173 -11.10 7.86 -4.02
C CYS A 173 -11.16 8.00 -2.48
N TYR A 174 -12.24 7.55 -1.85
CA TYR A 174 -12.44 7.58 -0.40
C TYR A 174 -12.25 8.98 0.23
N TYR A 175 -12.56 10.04 -0.52
CA TYR A 175 -12.69 11.41 0.02
C TYR A 175 -13.89 11.47 0.96
N ARG A 176 -13.70 11.98 2.18
CA ARG A 176 -14.70 11.96 3.26
C ARG A 176 -15.05 13.39 3.68
N CYS A 177 -16.33 13.73 3.73
CA CYS A 177 -16.76 15.07 4.16
C CYS A 177 -18.09 15.09 4.91
N HIS A 178 -18.22 15.99 5.90
CA HIS A 178 -19.53 16.34 6.47
C HIS A 178 -20.49 16.82 5.37
N SER A 179 -21.80 16.63 5.56
CA SER A 179 -22.83 17.18 4.66
C SER A 179 -22.64 18.68 4.35
N LYS A 180 -22.39 19.50 5.39
CA LYS A 180 -22.09 20.95 5.26
C LYS A 180 -20.81 21.29 4.48
N CYS A 181 -19.92 20.33 4.27
CA CYS A 181 -18.64 20.52 3.60
C CYS A 181 -18.66 20.07 2.13
N LEU A 182 -19.69 19.33 1.70
CA LEU A 182 -19.82 18.76 0.36
C LEU A 182 -19.66 19.84 -0.73
N ASN A 183 -20.50 20.88 -0.67
CA ASN A 183 -20.51 21.97 -1.67
C ASN A 183 -19.30 22.93 -1.55
N LEU A 184 -18.39 22.69 -0.60
CA LEU A 184 -17.14 23.45 -0.46
C LEU A 184 -15.93 22.72 -1.08
N ILE A 185 -16.12 21.53 -1.64
CA ILE A 185 -15.07 20.76 -2.32
C ILE A 185 -14.67 21.47 -3.61
N SER A 186 -13.37 21.72 -3.77
CA SER A 186 -12.80 22.59 -4.82
C SER A 186 -11.74 21.88 -5.66
N LYS A 187 -11.76 20.55 -5.70
CA LYS A 187 -10.81 19.69 -6.44
C LYS A 187 -11.52 18.47 -7.05
N PRO A 188 -11.12 18.06 -8.27
CA PRO A 188 -11.67 16.88 -8.94
C PRO A 188 -11.30 15.57 -8.22
N CYS A 189 -12.03 14.51 -8.56
CA CYS A 189 -11.83 13.19 -7.99
C CYS A 189 -10.48 12.58 -8.41
N VAL A 190 -9.66 12.18 -7.44
CA VAL A 190 -8.33 11.56 -7.70
C VAL A 190 -8.47 10.29 -8.56
N ARG A 191 -9.57 9.54 -8.41
CA ARG A 191 -9.88 8.36 -9.24
C ARG A 191 -10.17 8.70 -10.69
N SER A 192 -10.76 9.87 -10.95
CA SER A 192 -10.95 10.37 -12.31
C SER A 192 -9.61 10.73 -12.93
N LYS A 193 -8.73 11.46 -12.20
CA LYS A 193 -7.36 11.72 -12.66
C LYS A 193 -6.63 10.42 -13.00
N VAL A 194 -6.65 9.41 -12.12
CA VAL A 194 -6.03 8.09 -12.37
C VAL A 194 -6.65 7.35 -13.58
N SER A 195 -7.91 7.64 -13.92
CA SER A 195 -8.57 7.04 -15.09
C SER A 195 -8.16 7.68 -16.42
N HIS A 196 -7.68 8.94 -16.41
CA HIS A 196 -7.22 9.67 -17.60
C HIS A 196 -5.69 9.73 -17.71
N GLN A 197 -4.98 9.78 -16.58
CA GLN A 197 -3.53 9.81 -16.49
C GLN A 197 -3.06 8.86 -15.38
N ALA A 198 -2.60 7.67 -15.77
CA ALA A 198 -2.08 6.62 -14.89
C ALA A 198 -0.55 6.54 -15.02
N GLU A 199 0.14 7.58 -14.56
CA GLU A 199 1.58 7.74 -14.70
C GLU A 199 2.19 8.13 -13.34
N TYR A 200 3.42 7.70 -13.08
CA TYR A 200 4.13 8.07 -11.85
C TYR A 200 5.08 9.23 -12.07
N GLU A 201 5.19 10.10 -11.07
CA GLU A 201 6.38 10.93 -10.91
C GLU A 201 7.54 10.00 -10.48
N LEU A 202 8.62 10.01 -11.25
CA LEU A 202 9.78 9.12 -11.08
C LEU A 202 11.07 9.89 -10.75
N ASN A 203 11.04 11.23 -10.74
CA ASN A 203 12.11 12.02 -10.15
C ASN A 203 12.16 11.77 -8.63
N ILE A 204 13.35 11.52 -8.07
CA ILE A 204 13.51 11.34 -6.63
C ILE A 204 13.47 12.73 -5.96
N CYS A 205 12.44 13.00 -5.15
CA CYS A 205 12.26 14.24 -4.38
C CYS A 205 12.42 15.52 -5.25
N PRO A 206 11.57 15.73 -6.27
CA PRO A 206 11.74 16.84 -7.22
C PRO A 206 11.68 18.21 -6.52
N GLU A 207 12.66 19.07 -6.75
CA GLU A 207 12.73 20.40 -6.13
C GLU A 207 12.00 21.44 -6.99
N THR A 208 10.79 21.83 -6.58
CA THR A 208 9.99 22.87 -7.29
C THR A 208 10.13 24.27 -6.69
N GLY A 209 10.64 24.40 -5.46
CA GLY A 209 10.59 25.66 -4.69
C GLY A 209 9.19 26.01 -4.16
N LEU A 210 9.10 26.96 -3.21
CA LEU A 210 7.81 27.45 -2.66
C LEU A 210 7.38 28.77 -3.31
N ASP A 211 8.35 29.54 -3.78
CA ASP A 211 8.26 30.75 -4.57
C ASP A 211 7.50 30.51 -5.90
N SER A 212 7.79 29.39 -6.59
CA SER A 212 7.07 28.92 -7.78
C SER A 212 5.58 28.64 -7.57
N GLN A 213 5.14 28.55 -6.31
CA GLN A 213 3.76 28.33 -5.89
C GLN A 213 3.14 29.58 -5.24
N ASP A 214 3.75 30.76 -5.45
CA ASP A 214 3.34 32.06 -4.88
C ASP A 214 3.29 32.09 -3.34
N TYR A 215 4.08 31.25 -2.66
CA TYR A 215 3.97 31.00 -1.22
C TYR A 215 2.55 30.53 -0.79
N ARG A 216 1.93 29.67 -1.61
CA ARG A 216 0.59 29.12 -1.36
C ARG A 216 0.57 27.61 -1.47
N CYS A 217 -0.30 26.98 -0.68
CA CYS A 217 -0.57 25.55 -0.73
C CYS A 217 -1.04 25.13 -2.14
N ALA A 218 -0.36 24.16 -2.78
CA ALA A 218 -0.72 23.64 -4.10
C ALA A 218 -2.17 23.12 -4.18
N GLU A 219 -2.70 22.59 -3.08
CA GLU A 219 -4.08 22.15 -3.01
C GLU A 219 -5.04 23.34 -2.76
N CYS A 220 -5.07 23.92 -1.57
CA CYS A 220 -6.13 24.89 -1.20
C CYS A 220 -5.82 26.37 -1.54
N ARG A 221 -4.62 26.69 -2.05
CA ARG A 221 -4.12 28.04 -2.39
C ARG A 221 -4.16 29.08 -1.25
N ALA A 222 -4.40 28.64 -0.02
CA ALA A 222 -4.15 29.42 1.19
C ALA A 222 -2.65 29.76 1.29
N PRO A 223 -2.29 30.95 1.82
CA PRO A 223 -0.89 31.31 2.03
C PRO A 223 -0.23 30.37 3.06
N ILE A 224 1.03 30.04 2.82
CA ILE A 224 1.88 29.22 3.69
C ILE A 224 3.27 29.85 3.78
N SER A 225 3.93 29.69 4.92
CA SER A 225 5.25 30.30 5.18
C SER A 225 6.35 29.27 5.35
N LEU A 226 7.60 29.65 5.06
CA LEU A 226 8.77 28.81 5.32
C LEU A 226 9.00 28.58 6.82
N ARG A 227 8.61 29.54 7.66
CA ARG A 227 8.64 29.47 9.13
C ARG A 227 7.54 30.40 9.68
N GLY A 228 6.54 29.85 10.39
CA GLY A 228 5.58 30.67 11.15
C GLY A 228 4.12 30.19 11.18
N VAL A 229 3.42 30.68 12.21
CA VAL A 229 1.97 30.64 12.37
C VAL A 229 1.32 31.55 11.31
N PRO A 230 0.20 31.19 10.66
CA PRO A 230 -0.75 30.12 11.01
C PRO A 230 -0.54 28.79 10.27
N SER A 231 0.30 28.74 9.24
CA SER A 231 0.58 27.49 8.53
C SER A 231 1.98 27.48 7.93
N GLU A 232 2.81 26.62 8.52
CA GLU A 232 4.11 26.22 8.01
C GLU A 232 3.94 25.34 6.76
N ALA A 233 4.80 25.57 5.77
CA ALA A 233 4.80 24.84 4.50
C ALA A 233 5.37 23.42 4.67
N ARG A 234 4.60 22.42 4.23
CA ARG A 234 4.98 21.00 4.25
C ARG A 234 5.22 20.51 2.83
N GLN A 235 6.42 20.01 2.55
CA GLN A 235 6.78 19.45 1.25
C GLN A 235 6.27 18.00 1.13
N CYS A 236 5.81 17.62 -0.06
CA CYS A 236 5.38 16.26 -0.38
C CYS A 236 6.47 15.53 -1.18
N ASP A 237 7.08 14.49 -0.62
CA ASP A 237 8.19 13.73 -1.21
C ASP A 237 7.88 13.11 -2.59
N TYR A 238 6.60 12.89 -2.92
CA TYR A 238 6.17 12.37 -4.23
C TYR A 238 6.04 13.44 -5.31
N THR A 239 5.79 14.71 -4.96
CA THR A 239 5.43 15.76 -5.95
C THR A 239 6.25 17.03 -5.87
N GLY A 240 7.14 17.18 -4.89
CA GLY A 240 7.98 18.37 -4.70
C GLY A 240 7.25 19.61 -4.18
N GLN A 241 5.93 19.65 -4.38
CA GLN A 241 5.03 20.75 -4.05
C GLN A 241 4.85 20.95 -2.54
N TYR A 242 4.48 22.17 -2.17
CA TYR A 242 4.28 22.59 -0.78
C TYR A 242 2.80 22.76 -0.44
N TYR A 243 2.45 22.34 0.77
CA TYR A 243 1.08 22.23 1.24
C TYR A 243 0.94 22.81 2.65
N CYS A 244 -0.27 23.22 3.02
CA CYS A 244 -0.57 23.62 4.40
C CYS A 244 -0.85 22.39 5.29
N SER A 245 -0.85 22.60 6.61
CA SER A 245 -1.12 21.56 7.62
C SER A 245 -2.47 20.84 7.48
N HIS A 246 -3.43 21.41 6.74
CA HIS A 246 -4.74 20.80 6.48
C HIS A 246 -4.75 19.89 5.23
N CYS A 247 -3.84 20.11 4.29
CA CYS A 247 -3.72 19.35 3.03
C CYS A 247 -2.61 18.27 3.09
N HIS A 248 -1.72 18.36 4.08
CA HIS A 248 -0.61 17.45 4.30
C HIS A 248 -0.58 17.00 5.75
N TRP A 249 -1.14 15.82 6.04
CA TRP A 249 -1.23 15.29 7.40
C TRP A 249 0.03 14.55 7.84
N ASN A 250 1.08 14.58 7.01
CA ASN A 250 2.31 13.80 7.15
C ASN A 250 2.02 12.29 7.06
N ASP A 251 1.07 11.93 6.19
CA ASP A 251 0.79 10.54 5.81
C ASP A 251 2.03 9.95 5.13
N LEU A 252 2.35 8.70 5.48
CA LEU A 252 3.55 8.00 5.02
C LEU A 252 3.23 7.16 3.78
N ALA A 253 4.09 7.22 2.76
CA ALA A 253 3.92 6.47 1.53
C ALA A 253 5.25 5.95 0.97
N ILE A 254 5.17 4.84 0.25
CA ILE A 254 6.25 4.34 -0.60
C ILE A 254 6.32 5.24 -1.83
N ILE A 255 7.52 5.71 -2.17
CA ILE A 255 7.73 6.64 -3.31
C ILE A 255 8.18 5.82 -4.53
N PRO A 256 7.40 5.76 -5.63
CA PRO A 256 7.71 4.93 -6.80
C PRO A 256 9.09 5.19 -7.40
N ALA A 257 9.53 6.45 -7.46
CA ALA A 257 10.88 6.86 -7.84
C ALA A 257 11.98 6.11 -7.04
N ARG A 258 11.82 6.00 -5.72
CA ARG A 258 12.77 5.35 -4.81
C ARG A 258 12.78 3.83 -5.00
N VAL A 259 11.62 3.23 -5.29
CA VAL A 259 11.52 1.80 -5.62
C VAL A 259 12.27 1.49 -6.91
N VAL A 260 12.01 2.20 -8.01
CA VAL A 260 12.58 1.83 -9.34
C VAL A 260 14.04 2.21 -9.51
N HIS A 261 14.53 3.24 -8.82
CA HIS A 261 15.93 3.69 -8.92
C HIS A 261 16.83 3.14 -7.80
N ASN A 262 16.31 2.98 -6.58
CA ASN A 262 17.12 2.62 -5.40
C ASN A 262 16.73 1.27 -4.75
N TRP A 263 15.67 0.60 -5.21
CA TRP A 263 15.06 -0.57 -4.54
C TRP A 263 14.66 -0.28 -3.08
N ASP A 264 14.34 1.00 -2.77
CA ASP A 264 13.95 1.50 -1.44
C ASP A 264 12.41 1.46 -1.29
N PHE A 265 11.94 0.50 -0.50
CA PHE A 265 10.52 0.23 -0.24
C PHE A 265 10.01 0.78 1.09
N GLU A 266 10.80 1.54 1.87
CA GLU A 266 10.42 1.89 3.23
C GLU A 266 9.37 3.03 3.31
N PRO A 267 8.13 2.79 3.78
CA PRO A 267 7.28 3.87 4.29
C PRO A 267 7.78 4.26 5.69
N ARG A 268 8.99 4.85 5.76
CA ARG A 268 9.71 5.08 7.03
C ARG A 268 8.81 5.81 8.04
N LYS A 269 9.01 5.52 9.32
CA LYS A 269 8.39 6.27 10.42
C LYS A 269 9.51 6.78 11.32
N ALA A 270 9.36 7.99 11.85
CA ALA A 270 10.36 8.58 12.73
C ALA A 270 10.67 7.65 13.92
N GLY A 271 11.96 7.46 14.20
CA GLY A 271 12.42 6.73 15.38
C GLY A 271 11.94 7.41 16.67
N ALA A 272 11.75 6.62 17.73
CA ALA A 272 11.14 7.07 18.98
C ALA A 272 12.07 7.93 19.84
N GLY A 273 12.37 9.15 19.37
CA GLY A 273 12.89 10.22 20.23
C GLY A 273 11.89 10.54 21.34
N ARG A 274 12.36 10.60 22.60
CA ARG A 274 11.48 10.76 23.77
C ARG A 274 10.94 12.19 23.85
N GLY A 275 9.65 12.37 23.54
CA GLY A 275 8.91 13.62 23.75
C GLY A 275 7.42 13.31 23.97
N GLY A 276 6.86 13.78 25.08
CA GLY A 276 5.51 13.40 25.50
C GLY A 276 4.39 14.17 24.79
N GLY A 277 3.60 13.50 23.95
CA GLY A 277 2.38 14.03 23.35
C GLY A 277 1.40 12.91 23.01
N ARG A 278 0.19 12.93 23.60
CA ARG A 278 -0.81 11.86 23.44
C ARG A 278 -1.73 12.13 22.24
N GLY A 279 -2.12 11.09 21.49
CA GLY A 279 -3.33 11.14 20.65
C GLY A 279 -3.18 10.99 19.13
N GLY A 280 -2.26 10.17 18.62
CA GLY A 280 -2.26 9.72 17.22
C GLY A 280 -2.91 8.34 17.06
N ALA A 281 -4.03 8.23 16.35
CA ALA A 281 -4.71 6.95 16.16
C ALA A 281 -3.92 6.02 15.22
N ARG A 282 -3.70 4.76 15.64
CA ARG A 282 -3.01 3.73 14.86
C ARG A 282 -3.93 3.21 13.76
N ILE A 283 -3.86 3.84 12.58
CA ILE A 283 -4.35 3.24 11.34
C ILE A 283 -3.14 2.58 10.66
N GLN A 284 -2.98 1.28 10.85
CA GLN A 284 -2.27 0.49 9.83
C GLN A 284 -3.17 0.46 8.61
N ALA A 285 -2.63 0.84 7.44
CA ALA A 285 -3.27 0.54 6.18
C ALA A 285 -3.11 -0.97 5.94
N GLU A 286 -4.10 -1.75 6.40
CA GLU A 286 -4.19 -3.16 6.06
C GLU A 286 -4.48 -3.27 4.56
N TRP A 287 -3.46 -3.63 3.79
CA TRP A 287 -3.55 -3.99 2.38
C TRP A 287 -4.19 -5.39 2.26
N GLY A 288 -5.44 -5.49 2.74
CA GLY A 288 -6.17 -6.74 2.90
C GLY A 288 -6.80 -7.24 1.61
N GLY A 289 -6.09 -8.06 0.87
CA GLY A 289 -6.70 -9.07 0.01
C GLY A 289 -7.18 -10.24 0.87
N THR A 290 -8.50 -10.42 1.01
CA THR A 290 -9.06 -11.41 1.95
C THR A 290 -8.97 -12.84 1.41
N VAL A 291 -7.92 -13.56 1.79
CA VAL A 291 -7.83 -15.03 1.63
C VAL A 291 -7.50 -15.64 3.00
N ALA A 292 -8.31 -16.59 3.45
CA ALA A 292 -8.14 -17.23 4.75
C ALA A 292 -7.04 -18.33 4.69
N PRO A 293 -6.17 -18.44 5.71
CA PRO A 293 -5.15 -19.48 5.74
C PRO A 293 -5.77 -20.87 5.94
N ARG A 294 -5.41 -21.82 5.08
CA ARG A 294 -5.63 -23.25 5.32
C ARG A 294 -4.37 -23.86 5.92
N THR A 295 -4.49 -24.36 7.15
CA THR A 295 -3.70 -25.44 7.76
C THR A 295 -2.28 -25.66 7.25
N GLU A 296 -1.29 -25.19 8.02
CA GLU A 296 0.12 -25.50 7.82
C GLU A 296 0.38 -27.03 7.87
N SER A 297 1.15 -27.55 6.92
CA SER A 297 1.71 -28.91 6.96
C SER A 297 3.23 -28.84 7.11
N GLN A 298 3.77 -29.71 7.97
CA GLN A 298 5.17 -29.65 8.41
C GLN A 298 6.14 -30.13 7.32
N CYS A 299 7.25 -29.42 7.15
CA CYS A 299 8.46 -29.91 6.49
C CYS A 299 9.64 -29.88 7.47
N SER A 300 9.99 -31.04 8.02
CA SER A 300 11.09 -31.20 8.97
C SER A 300 12.42 -31.48 8.27
N GLY A 301 13.48 -30.75 8.63
CA GLY A 301 14.84 -30.97 8.12
C GLY A 301 15.88 -30.78 9.24
N LEU A 302 16.82 -31.73 9.37
CA LEU A 302 17.72 -31.83 10.54
C LEU A 302 19.18 -31.48 10.20
N GLY A 303 19.89 -30.92 11.19
CA GLY A 303 21.30 -31.26 11.45
C GLY A 303 22.32 -30.12 11.42
N GLY A 304 23.31 -30.19 12.32
CA GLY A 304 24.55 -29.41 12.27
C GLY A 304 24.75 -28.40 13.42
N GLY A 305 25.15 -28.88 14.59
CA GLY A 305 25.60 -28.01 15.70
C GLY A 305 27.12 -27.79 15.70
N GLY A 306 27.58 -26.61 16.15
CA GLY A 306 29.00 -26.30 16.32
C GLY A 306 29.23 -25.14 17.30
N SER A 307 29.76 -25.44 18.49
CA SER A 307 29.98 -24.46 19.56
C SER A 307 31.42 -23.89 19.54
N GLY A 308 31.56 -22.65 19.09
CA GLY A 308 32.83 -21.90 19.11
C GLY A 308 32.96 -20.97 20.32
N SER A 309 33.86 -21.29 21.24
CA SER A 309 34.18 -20.43 22.40
C SER A 309 35.19 -19.34 22.00
N TRP A 310 34.93 -18.09 22.40
CA TRP A 310 35.83 -16.96 22.18
C TRP A 310 36.17 -16.27 23.50
N SER A 311 37.47 -16.11 23.78
CA SER A 311 37.99 -15.63 25.06
C SER A 311 38.17 -14.10 25.11
N TRP A 312 37.96 -13.51 26.28
CA TRP A 312 37.99 -12.06 26.49
C TRP A 312 39.41 -11.53 26.78
N GLY A 313 40.10 -11.04 25.74
CA GLY A 313 41.36 -10.30 25.89
C GLY A 313 41.15 -8.82 26.25
N ARG A 314 41.56 -8.39 27.43
CA ARG A 314 41.48 -6.97 27.85
C ARG A 314 42.63 -6.12 27.26
N GLY A 315 42.46 -5.60 26.06
CA GLY A 315 43.29 -4.51 25.53
C GLY A 315 42.85 -3.13 26.03
N ARG A 316 43.76 -2.34 26.62
CA ARG A 316 43.48 -0.92 26.95
C ARG A 316 43.84 -0.05 25.74
N GLY A 317 42.84 0.47 25.06
CA GLY A 317 43.01 1.33 23.88
C GLY A 317 41.71 2.07 23.58
N GLY A 318 41.41 3.08 24.39
CA GLY A 318 40.15 3.82 24.34
C GLY A 318 40.07 4.73 23.12
N VAL A 319 39.86 4.16 21.93
CA VAL A 319 39.34 4.91 20.78
C VAL A 319 37.92 5.34 21.15
N VAL A 320 37.76 6.61 21.54
CA VAL A 320 36.44 7.21 21.65
C VAL A 320 35.90 7.34 20.24
N CYS A 321 35.23 6.29 19.77
CA CYS A 321 34.42 6.34 18.57
C CYS A 321 33.27 7.29 18.86
N VAL A 322 33.49 8.57 18.58
CA VAL A 322 32.40 9.55 18.46
C VAL A 322 31.53 9.01 17.35
N MET A 323 30.41 8.39 17.73
CA MET A 323 29.32 8.15 16.79
C MET A 323 28.86 9.52 16.34
N LEU A 324 29.38 9.96 15.20
CA LEU A 324 28.72 10.99 14.39
C LEU A 324 27.30 10.48 14.19
N GLU A 325 26.33 11.19 14.76
CA GLU A 325 24.93 10.86 14.58
C GLU A 325 24.61 10.96 13.09
N VAL A 326 24.58 9.81 12.41
CA VAL A 326 24.23 9.73 11.00
C VAL A 326 22.84 10.34 10.86
N PRO A 327 22.67 11.44 10.10
CA PRO A 327 21.42 12.19 10.11
C PRO A 327 20.23 11.28 9.80
N LEU A 328 19.25 11.27 10.71
CA LEU A 328 18.06 10.41 10.65
C LEU A 328 17.47 10.40 9.23
N HIS A 329 17.52 9.23 8.58
CA HIS A 329 17.15 9.07 7.16
C HIS A 329 15.79 9.70 6.87
N HIS A 330 15.72 10.56 5.84
CA HIS A 330 14.53 11.33 5.52
C HIS A 330 13.31 10.41 5.37
N VAL A 331 12.26 10.75 6.12
CA VAL A 331 11.01 10.00 6.20
C VAL A 331 10.07 10.51 5.11
N PRO A 332 9.69 9.67 4.11
CA PRO A 332 8.87 10.13 2.99
C PRO A 332 7.44 10.42 3.44
N GLN A 333 7.05 11.70 3.37
CA GLN A 333 5.72 12.19 3.72
C GLN A 333 5.01 12.76 2.48
N VAL A 334 3.70 12.56 2.40
CA VAL A 334 2.93 12.95 1.21
C VAL A 334 1.63 13.71 1.52
N SER A 335 1.19 14.50 0.55
CA SER A 335 -0.10 15.21 0.61
C SER A 335 -1.28 14.24 0.60
N ARG A 336 -2.45 14.69 1.09
CA ARG A 336 -3.70 13.90 1.08
C ARG A 336 -4.17 13.51 -0.32
N CYS A 337 -3.84 14.32 -1.33
CA CYS A 337 -4.10 14.02 -2.73
C CYS A 337 -3.10 12.98 -3.26
N SER A 338 -1.80 13.17 -2.97
CA SER A 338 -0.71 12.27 -3.36
C SER A 338 -0.89 10.86 -2.77
N MET A 339 -1.23 10.75 -1.48
CA MET A 339 -1.48 9.46 -0.83
C MET A 339 -2.62 8.69 -1.50
N ARG A 340 -3.71 9.38 -1.85
CA ARG A 340 -4.82 8.81 -2.62
C ARG A 340 -4.43 8.40 -4.04
N TYR A 341 -3.58 9.19 -4.70
CA TYR A 341 -3.11 8.89 -6.06
C TYR A 341 -2.26 7.62 -6.05
N LEU A 342 -1.25 7.55 -5.18
CA LEU A 342 -0.39 6.39 -4.98
C LEU A 342 -1.20 5.13 -4.62
N ALA A 343 -2.15 5.24 -3.68
CA ALA A 343 -2.98 4.10 -3.28
C ALA A 343 -3.92 3.58 -4.39
N LEU A 344 -4.33 4.44 -5.33
CA LEU A 344 -5.11 4.04 -6.51
C LEU A 344 -4.24 3.54 -7.69
N MET A 345 -2.93 3.75 -7.60
CA MET A 345 -1.95 3.41 -8.63
C MET A 345 -1.13 2.15 -8.29
N VAL A 346 -0.99 1.79 -7.01
CA VAL A 346 -0.03 0.78 -6.53
C VAL A 346 -0.13 -0.57 -7.27
N SER A 347 -1.34 -1.06 -7.55
CA SER A 347 -1.61 -2.31 -8.27
C SER A 347 -1.79 -2.14 -9.78
N ARG A 348 -1.57 -0.95 -10.35
CA ARG A 348 -1.71 -0.69 -11.79
C ARG A 348 -0.38 -1.01 -12.50
N PRO A 349 -0.35 -1.90 -13.52
CA PRO A 349 0.87 -2.29 -14.20
C PRO A 349 1.29 -1.21 -15.22
N VAL A 350 2.03 -0.21 -14.76
CA VAL A 350 2.42 0.98 -15.54
C VAL A 350 3.93 1.21 -15.60
N LEU A 351 4.74 0.45 -14.86
CA LEU A 351 6.19 0.60 -14.81
C LEU A 351 6.86 -0.36 -15.81
N ARG A 352 7.61 0.18 -16.77
CA ARG A 352 8.50 -0.59 -17.65
C ARG A 352 9.92 -0.55 -17.10
N LEU A 353 10.26 -1.52 -16.25
CA LEU A 353 11.56 -1.54 -15.55
C LEU A 353 12.76 -1.44 -16.52
N ARG A 354 12.68 -2.08 -17.68
CA ARG A 354 13.74 -2.08 -18.70
C ARG A 354 13.98 -0.71 -19.34
N GLU A 355 12.95 0.12 -19.43
CA GLU A 355 13.06 1.50 -19.96
C GLU A 355 13.49 2.48 -18.86
N ILE A 356 13.00 2.28 -17.62
CA ILE A 356 13.22 3.17 -16.48
C ILE A 356 14.61 2.97 -15.84
N ASN A 357 15.01 1.72 -15.61
CA ASN A 357 16.27 1.36 -14.96
C ASN A 357 16.71 -0.06 -15.39
N PRO A 358 17.29 -0.24 -16.59
CA PRO A 358 17.72 -1.56 -17.06
C PRO A 358 18.82 -2.19 -16.19
N LEU A 359 19.60 -1.38 -15.45
CA LEU A 359 20.64 -1.87 -14.55
C LEU A 359 20.10 -2.57 -13.31
N LEU A 360 18.82 -2.36 -12.94
CA LEU A 360 18.21 -2.98 -11.76
C LEU A 360 18.25 -4.52 -11.82
N PHE A 361 18.07 -5.09 -13.02
CA PHE A 361 18.19 -6.54 -13.27
C PHE A 361 19.60 -7.11 -13.09
N ASN A 362 20.64 -6.27 -12.97
CA ASN A 362 22.01 -6.70 -12.69
C ASN A 362 22.32 -6.76 -11.18
N TYR A 363 21.44 -6.20 -10.34
CA TYR A 363 21.63 -6.07 -8.89
C TYR A 363 20.51 -6.71 -8.05
N VAL A 364 19.42 -7.14 -8.68
CA VAL A 364 18.26 -7.79 -8.05
C VAL A 364 18.00 -9.10 -8.79
N GLU A 365 18.47 -10.21 -8.22
CA GLU A 365 18.41 -11.55 -8.82
C GLU A 365 16.96 -12.05 -8.93
N GLU A 366 16.13 -11.74 -7.94
CA GLU A 366 14.72 -12.12 -7.89
C GLU A 366 13.92 -11.55 -9.08
N LEU A 367 14.28 -10.36 -9.57
CA LEU A 367 13.66 -9.78 -10.77
C LEU A 367 14.03 -10.53 -12.05
N VAL A 368 15.21 -11.16 -12.11
CA VAL A 368 15.63 -11.99 -13.24
C VAL A 368 14.83 -13.31 -13.24
N GLU A 369 14.69 -13.95 -12.07
CA GLU A 369 13.86 -15.15 -11.91
C GLU A 369 12.40 -14.89 -12.25
N ILE A 370 11.79 -13.84 -11.66
CA ILE A 370 10.41 -13.42 -11.91
C ILE A 370 10.19 -13.12 -13.40
N ARG A 371 11.15 -12.45 -14.05
CA ARG A 371 11.06 -12.16 -15.49
C ARG A 371 11.12 -13.44 -16.32
N LYS A 372 12.00 -14.38 -15.98
CA LYS A 372 12.07 -15.69 -16.65
C LYS A 372 10.75 -16.46 -16.51
N LEU A 373 10.22 -16.59 -15.30
CA LEU A 373 8.93 -17.25 -15.04
C LEU A 373 7.79 -16.61 -15.84
N ARG A 374 7.78 -15.28 -16.00
CA ARG A 374 6.82 -14.58 -16.87
C ARG A 374 6.99 -14.92 -18.35
N GLN A 375 8.23 -14.99 -18.85
CA GLN A 375 8.52 -15.39 -20.24
C GLN A 375 8.10 -16.85 -20.50
N ASP A 376 8.39 -17.76 -19.57
CA ASP A 376 7.94 -19.15 -19.63
C ASP A 376 6.40 -19.25 -19.65
N ILE A 377 5.70 -18.49 -18.81
CA ILE A 377 4.22 -18.39 -18.80
C ILE A 377 3.66 -17.85 -20.13
N LEU A 378 4.33 -16.88 -20.78
CA LEU A 378 3.94 -16.39 -22.10
C LEU A 378 4.12 -17.45 -23.20
N LEU A 379 5.16 -18.30 -23.09
CA LEU A 379 5.37 -19.45 -23.97
C LEU A 379 4.37 -20.59 -23.73
N MET A 380 3.83 -20.71 -22.50
CA MET A 380 2.76 -21.65 -22.16
C MET A 380 1.37 -21.18 -22.67
N LYS A 381 1.10 -19.87 -22.70
CA LYS A 381 -0.20 -19.29 -23.10
C LYS A 381 -0.79 -19.86 -24.41
N PRO A 382 -0.04 -20.03 -25.52
CA PRO A 382 -0.51 -20.67 -26.75
C PRO A 382 -1.11 -22.07 -26.57
N TYR A 383 -0.57 -22.88 -25.64
CA TYR A 383 -1.09 -24.22 -25.36
C TYR A 383 -2.49 -24.13 -24.75
N PHE A 384 -2.70 -23.22 -23.79
CA PHE A 384 -3.96 -23.06 -23.07
C PHE A 384 -5.08 -22.47 -23.93
N ILE A 385 -4.82 -21.41 -24.71
CA ILE A 385 -5.84 -20.83 -25.61
C ILE A 385 -6.29 -21.79 -26.72
N THR A 386 -5.54 -22.87 -26.97
CA THR A 386 -5.87 -23.94 -27.92
C THR A 386 -6.12 -25.30 -27.24
N CYS A 387 -6.34 -25.34 -25.92
CA CYS A 387 -6.66 -26.55 -25.16
C CYS A 387 -8.02 -26.40 -24.47
N ARG A 388 -8.92 -27.36 -24.69
CA ARG A 388 -10.27 -27.31 -24.10
C ARG A 388 -10.22 -27.48 -22.58
N GLU A 389 -9.50 -28.48 -22.10
CA GLU A 389 -9.37 -28.75 -20.66
C GLU A 389 -8.74 -27.56 -19.91
N ALA A 390 -7.74 -26.89 -20.50
CA ALA A 390 -7.13 -25.70 -19.92
C ALA A 390 -8.08 -24.50 -19.79
N MET A 391 -8.97 -24.32 -20.78
CA MET A 391 -10.01 -23.28 -20.75
C MET A 391 -11.11 -23.61 -19.73
N GLU A 392 -11.54 -24.87 -19.65
CA GLU A 392 -12.52 -25.34 -18.66
C GLU A 392 -11.97 -25.26 -17.22
N ALA A 393 -10.70 -25.60 -17.01
CA ALA A 393 -9.96 -25.42 -15.75
C ALA A 393 -9.51 -23.97 -15.48
N ARG A 394 -9.76 -23.05 -16.43
CA ARG A 394 -9.45 -21.60 -16.34
C ARG A 394 -8.00 -21.28 -15.96
N LEU A 395 -7.03 -22.05 -16.44
CA LEU A 395 -5.64 -21.99 -15.95
C LEU A 395 -5.04 -20.58 -15.98
N LEU A 396 -5.20 -19.83 -17.08
CA LEU A 396 -4.69 -18.45 -17.19
C LEU A 396 -5.25 -17.49 -16.11
N LEU A 397 -6.45 -17.75 -15.57
CA LEU A 397 -7.06 -16.92 -14.52
C LEU A 397 -6.51 -17.23 -13.11
N GLN A 398 -5.70 -18.27 -12.92
CA GLN A 398 -5.06 -18.59 -11.63
C GLN A 398 -4.07 -17.50 -11.17
N LEU A 399 -3.59 -16.65 -12.08
CA LEU A 399 -2.81 -15.45 -11.80
C LEU A 399 -3.60 -14.32 -11.09
N GLN A 400 -4.92 -14.51 -10.89
CA GLN A 400 -5.80 -13.59 -10.16
C GLN A 400 -5.66 -12.15 -10.70
N ASP A 401 -5.37 -11.16 -9.85
CA ASP A 401 -5.25 -9.75 -10.25
C ASP A 401 -4.06 -9.45 -11.18
N ARG A 402 -3.10 -10.38 -11.36
CA ARG A 402 -1.87 -10.17 -12.18
C ARG A 402 -2.02 -10.60 -13.65
N GLN A 403 -3.17 -10.34 -14.26
CA GLN A 403 -3.44 -10.74 -15.66
C GLN A 403 -2.46 -10.12 -16.68
N HIS A 404 -1.84 -8.97 -16.38
CA HIS A 404 -0.80 -8.36 -17.23
C HIS A 404 0.41 -9.27 -17.49
N PHE A 405 0.66 -10.25 -16.62
CA PHE A 405 1.76 -11.21 -16.80
C PHE A 405 1.53 -12.20 -17.95
N VAL A 406 0.27 -12.44 -18.35
CA VAL A 406 -0.05 -13.20 -19.57
C VAL A 406 -0.24 -12.29 -20.79
N GLU A 407 0.03 -10.98 -20.66
CA GLU A 407 0.04 -10.03 -21.78
C GLU A 407 1.48 -9.73 -22.24
N ASN A 408 2.43 -9.52 -21.32
CA ASN A 408 3.85 -9.26 -21.60
C ASN A 408 4.74 -9.51 -20.36
N ASP A 409 6.08 -9.51 -20.53
CA ASP A 409 7.06 -9.64 -19.44
C ASP A 409 7.59 -8.29 -18.90
N GLU A 410 7.20 -7.16 -19.49
CA GLU A 410 7.87 -5.86 -19.28
C GLU A 410 7.15 -4.89 -18.35
N MET A 411 5.82 -4.96 -18.26
CA MET A 411 5.01 -4.09 -17.39
C MET A 411 4.97 -4.65 -15.96
N TYR A 412 5.16 -3.79 -14.96
CA TYR A 412 5.05 -4.10 -13.53
C TYR A 412 4.20 -3.04 -12.82
N SER A 413 3.55 -3.43 -11.72
CA SER A 413 2.96 -2.50 -10.74
C SER A 413 3.89 -2.31 -9.54
N VAL A 414 3.70 -1.27 -8.72
CA VAL A 414 4.49 -1.09 -7.48
C VAL A 414 4.21 -2.23 -6.50
N GLN A 415 2.99 -2.78 -6.50
CA GLN A 415 2.63 -3.98 -5.76
C GLN A 415 3.45 -5.21 -6.20
N ASP A 416 3.68 -5.39 -7.51
CA ASP A 416 4.53 -6.49 -7.99
C ASP A 416 5.99 -6.34 -7.52
N LEU A 417 6.52 -5.13 -7.44
CA LEU A 417 7.88 -4.89 -6.95
C LEU A 417 7.99 -5.14 -5.44
N LEU A 418 6.96 -4.78 -4.67
CA LEU A 418 6.84 -5.12 -3.24
C LEU A 418 6.76 -6.63 -3.01
N ASP A 419 5.98 -7.33 -3.83
CA ASP A 419 5.87 -8.79 -3.74
C ASP A 419 7.13 -9.51 -4.26
N ALA A 420 7.88 -8.91 -5.18
CA ALA A 420 9.21 -9.38 -5.58
C ALA A 420 10.21 -9.27 -4.42
N HIS A 421 10.35 -8.07 -3.84
CA HIS A 421 11.27 -7.83 -2.72
C HIS A 421 10.94 -8.66 -1.46
N THR A 422 9.66 -9.01 -1.25
CA THR A 422 9.23 -9.90 -0.15
C THR A 422 9.19 -11.39 -0.54
N GLY A 423 9.68 -11.77 -1.73
CA GLY A 423 9.72 -13.16 -2.22
C GLY A 423 8.36 -13.79 -2.57
N ARG A 424 7.24 -13.14 -2.17
CA ARG A 424 5.87 -13.62 -2.41
C ARG A 424 5.57 -13.80 -3.89
N LEU A 425 6.12 -12.94 -4.75
CA LEU A 425 5.92 -13.01 -6.19
C LEU A 425 6.61 -14.21 -6.80
N SER A 426 7.88 -14.46 -6.45
CA SER A 426 8.64 -15.63 -6.93
C SER A 426 7.98 -16.94 -6.53
N CYS A 427 7.51 -17.03 -5.28
CA CYS A 427 6.78 -18.21 -4.78
C CYS A 427 5.48 -18.45 -5.58
N SER A 428 4.58 -17.46 -5.63
CA SER A 428 3.29 -17.55 -6.33
C SER A 428 3.42 -17.81 -7.84
N LEU A 429 4.45 -17.23 -8.47
CA LEU A 429 4.76 -17.52 -9.88
C LEU A 429 5.31 -18.93 -10.08
N THR A 430 6.12 -19.46 -9.15
CA THR A 430 6.67 -20.83 -9.24
C THR A 430 5.57 -21.88 -9.06
N GLU A 431 4.64 -21.67 -8.13
CA GLU A 431 3.42 -22.50 -7.97
C GLU A 431 2.57 -22.47 -9.25
N THR A 432 2.35 -21.29 -9.84
CA THR A 432 1.57 -21.13 -11.07
C THR A 432 2.27 -21.81 -12.26
N HIS A 433 3.57 -21.57 -12.42
CA HIS A 433 4.40 -22.14 -13.49
C HIS A 433 4.48 -23.67 -13.40
N THR A 434 4.62 -24.24 -12.20
CA THR A 434 4.65 -25.69 -12.02
C THR A 434 3.29 -26.34 -12.30
N LEU A 435 2.18 -25.73 -11.88
CA LEU A 435 0.82 -26.16 -12.27
C LEU A 435 0.62 -26.13 -13.79
N PHE A 436 1.07 -25.05 -14.44
CA PHE A 436 0.97 -24.87 -15.89
C PHE A 436 1.82 -25.88 -16.67
N ALA A 437 3.08 -26.09 -16.25
CA ALA A 437 3.96 -27.10 -16.82
C ALA A 437 3.41 -28.52 -16.64
N LYS A 438 2.84 -28.84 -15.47
CA LYS A 438 2.21 -30.15 -15.20
C LYS A 438 1.04 -30.42 -16.14
N HIS A 439 0.17 -29.43 -16.37
CA HIS A 439 -0.91 -29.58 -17.35
C HIS A 439 -0.37 -29.86 -18.76
N ILE A 440 0.62 -29.08 -19.21
CA ILE A 440 1.14 -29.18 -20.58
C ILE A 440 1.90 -30.49 -20.83
N LYS A 441 2.66 -30.97 -19.84
CA LYS A 441 3.61 -32.08 -20.00
C LYS A 441 3.08 -33.44 -19.52
N LEU A 442 2.18 -33.47 -18.54
CA LEU A 442 1.80 -34.71 -17.85
C LEU A 442 0.28 -34.96 -17.91
N ASP A 443 -0.55 -33.96 -17.61
CA ASP A 443 -1.99 -34.19 -17.44
C ASP A 443 -2.81 -34.15 -18.75
N CYS A 444 -2.32 -33.48 -19.80
CA CYS A 444 -3.09 -33.25 -21.04
C CYS A 444 -2.36 -33.72 -22.31
N GLU A 445 -2.80 -34.82 -22.90
CA GLU A 445 -2.31 -35.36 -24.18
C GLU A 445 -2.37 -34.33 -25.31
N ARG A 446 -3.41 -33.48 -25.33
CA ARG A 446 -3.61 -32.44 -26.37
C ARG A 446 -2.63 -31.28 -26.25
N CYS A 447 -1.94 -31.13 -25.13
CA CYS A 447 -0.82 -30.22 -24.95
C CYS A 447 0.51 -30.91 -25.24
N GLN A 448 0.68 -32.16 -24.80
CA GLN A 448 1.86 -32.98 -25.09
C GLN A 448 2.09 -33.16 -26.60
N ALA A 449 1.02 -33.40 -27.37
CA ALA A 449 1.05 -33.52 -28.83
C ALA A 449 1.40 -32.21 -29.58
N LYS A 450 1.58 -31.09 -28.86
CA LYS A 450 2.09 -29.80 -29.37
C LYS A 450 3.53 -29.52 -28.90
N GLY A 451 4.20 -30.49 -28.28
CA GLY A 451 5.63 -30.45 -28.04
C GLY A 451 6.43 -30.67 -29.31
N PHE A 452 7.74 -30.55 -29.21
CA PHE A 452 8.69 -30.58 -30.32
C PHE A 452 9.66 -31.75 -30.20
N VAL A 453 10.18 -32.21 -31.33
CA VAL A 453 11.35 -33.10 -31.39
C VAL A 453 12.48 -32.32 -32.05
N CYS A 454 13.68 -32.36 -31.46
CA CYS A 454 14.84 -31.64 -32.00
C CYS A 454 15.23 -32.21 -33.38
N GLU A 455 15.06 -31.43 -34.46
CA GLU A 455 15.33 -31.92 -35.83
C GLU A 455 16.80 -32.35 -36.07
N LEU A 456 17.73 -31.88 -35.22
CA LEU A 456 19.18 -32.04 -35.34
C LEU A 456 19.65 -33.42 -34.84
N CYS A 457 19.28 -33.82 -33.62
CA CYS A 457 19.59 -35.16 -33.08
C CYS A 457 18.48 -36.19 -33.36
N ARG A 458 17.20 -35.78 -33.34
CA ARG A 458 16.00 -36.63 -33.46
C ARG A 458 15.86 -37.72 -32.38
N GLU A 459 16.62 -37.57 -31.31
CA GLU A 459 16.68 -38.42 -30.13
C GLU A 459 16.41 -37.58 -28.88
N GLY A 460 15.95 -38.21 -27.80
CA GLY A 460 15.57 -37.55 -26.54
C GLY A 460 14.06 -37.37 -26.35
N ASP A 461 13.69 -36.73 -25.24
CA ASP A 461 12.30 -36.50 -24.84
C ASP A 461 11.61 -35.39 -25.64
N VAL A 462 10.29 -35.26 -25.46
CA VAL A 462 9.49 -34.19 -26.09
C VAL A 462 9.82 -32.84 -25.45
N LEU A 463 10.25 -31.89 -26.29
CA LEU A 463 10.73 -30.57 -25.88
C LEU A 463 9.62 -29.52 -25.92
N PHE A 464 9.65 -28.59 -24.96
CA PHE A 464 8.74 -27.44 -24.92
C PHE A 464 9.53 -26.13 -24.94
N PRO A 465 8.98 -25.01 -25.45
CA PRO A 465 9.72 -23.75 -25.57
C PRO A 465 10.24 -23.17 -24.24
N PHE A 466 9.63 -23.57 -23.11
CA PHE A 466 9.92 -23.14 -21.75
C PHE A 466 10.83 -24.13 -20.98
N ASP A 467 11.51 -25.05 -21.68
CA ASP A 467 12.45 -25.98 -21.06
C ASP A 467 13.85 -25.40 -20.86
N SER A 468 14.41 -25.59 -19.67
CA SER A 468 15.70 -25.05 -19.21
C SER A 468 16.92 -25.39 -20.07
N HIS A 469 16.82 -26.43 -20.88
CA HIS A 469 17.86 -27.02 -21.71
C HIS A 469 17.52 -26.95 -23.21
N THR A 470 16.57 -26.09 -23.60
CA THR A 470 16.16 -25.89 -25.00
C THR A 470 16.60 -24.55 -25.57
N SER A 471 16.41 -24.37 -26.87
CA SER A 471 16.54 -23.09 -27.56
C SER A 471 15.49 -22.97 -28.66
N VAL A 472 14.90 -21.78 -28.77
CA VAL A 472 13.79 -21.48 -29.67
C VAL A 472 14.29 -20.56 -30.78
N CYS A 473 14.10 -20.96 -32.05
CA CYS A 473 14.42 -20.11 -33.18
C CYS A 473 13.43 -18.93 -33.27
N THR A 474 13.95 -17.70 -33.31
CA THR A 474 13.18 -16.44 -33.38
C THR A 474 12.27 -16.37 -34.61
N GLU A 475 12.74 -16.86 -35.76
CA GLU A 475 12.07 -16.68 -37.06
C GLU A 475 10.92 -17.67 -37.32
N CYS A 476 10.92 -18.84 -36.65
CA CYS A 476 9.99 -19.93 -36.99
C CYS A 476 9.50 -20.77 -35.80
N SER A 477 9.80 -20.33 -34.58
CA SER A 477 9.42 -20.94 -33.30
C SER A 477 9.72 -22.44 -33.19
N ALA A 478 10.75 -22.93 -33.89
CA ALA A 478 11.21 -24.31 -33.74
C ALA A 478 12.09 -24.45 -32.49
N VAL A 479 11.81 -25.48 -31.70
CA VAL A 479 12.55 -25.81 -30.47
C VAL A 479 13.57 -26.90 -30.74
N PHE A 480 14.76 -26.73 -30.20
CA PHE A 480 15.87 -27.67 -30.25
C PHE A 480 16.45 -27.85 -28.84
N HIS A 481 17.24 -28.89 -28.59
CA HIS A 481 18.17 -28.88 -27.45
C HIS A 481 19.11 -27.68 -27.59
N ARG A 482 19.38 -26.97 -26.49
CA ARG A 482 20.23 -25.78 -26.46
C ARG A 482 21.61 -26.07 -27.05
N ASP A 483 22.20 -27.17 -26.60
CA ASP A 483 23.58 -27.52 -26.93
C ASP A 483 23.67 -27.95 -28.42
N CYS A 484 22.75 -28.78 -28.92
CA CYS A 484 22.65 -29.08 -30.35
C CYS A 484 22.44 -27.85 -31.23
N TYR A 485 21.67 -26.85 -30.77
CA TYR A 485 21.47 -25.60 -31.52
C TYR A 485 22.72 -24.73 -31.53
N TYR A 486 23.46 -24.70 -30.44
CA TYR A 486 24.75 -24.01 -30.33
C TYR A 486 25.80 -24.64 -31.23
N ASP A 487 25.94 -25.97 -31.17
CA ASP A 487 26.87 -26.76 -32.01
C ASP A 487 26.59 -26.56 -33.51
N ASN A 488 25.30 -26.48 -33.90
CA ASN A 488 24.88 -26.11 -35.25
C ASN A 488 25.02 -24.59 -35.55
N SER A 489 25.93 -23.90 -34.87
CA SER A 489 26.24 -22.47 -35.03
C SER A 489 25.01 -21.56 -34.95
N THR A 490 24.02 -21.92 -34.12
CA THR A 490 22.70 -21.27 -34.00
C THR A 490 21.90 -21.18 -35.31
N THR A 491 22.25 -21.98 -36.32
CA THR A 491 21.56 -21.99 -37.62
C THR A 491 20.32 -22.86 -37.55
N CYS A 492 19.15 -22.33 -37.93
CA CYS A 492 17.91 -23.09 -37.90
C CYS A 492 17.69 -23.87 -39.22
N PRO A 493 17.69 -25.23 -39.21
CA PRO A 493 17.50 -26.02 -40.44
C PRO A 493 16.10 -25.85 -41.04
N LYS A 494 15.07 -25.63 -40.22
CA LYS A 494 13.70 -25.33 -40.68
C LYS A 494 13.63 -24.01 -41.45
N CYS A 495 14.31 -22.96 -40.97
CA CYS A 495 14.42 -21.68 -41.69
C CYS A 495 15.13 -21.83 -43.03
N ALA A 496 16.27 -22.55 -43.08
CA ALA A 496 16.97 -22.81 -44.34
C ALA A 496 16.06 -23.47 -45.39
N ARG A 497 15.30 -24.52 -44.99
CA ARG A 497 14.31 -25.18 -45.87
C ARG A 497 13.17 -24.25 -46.30
N LEU A 498 12.70 -23.36 -45.42
CA LEU A 498 11.65 -22.38 -45.75
C LEU A 498 12.16 -21.31 -46.75
N THR A 499 13.38 -20.80 -46.55
CA THR A 499 14.01 -19.83 -47.47
C THR A 499 14.23 -20.43 -48.85
N LEU A 500 14.75 -21.67 -48.93
CA LEU A 500 14.92 -22.39 -50.20
C LEU A 500 13.59 -22.58 -50.93
N ARG A 501 12.54 -23.04 -50.23
CA ARG A 501 11.18 -23.17 -50.81
C ARG A 501 10.62 -21.84 -51.29
N LYS A 502 10.88 -20.74 -50.56
CA LYS A 502 10.46 -19.39 -50.96
C LYS A 502 11.19 -18.94 -52.22
N GLN A 503 12.49 -19.22 -52.34
CA GLN A 503 13.28 -18.91 -53.54
C GLN A 503 12.78 -19.68 -54.77
N SER A 504 12.51 -20.98 -54.65
CA SER A 504 11.98 -21.80 -55.75
C SER A 504 10.57 -21.40 -56.21
N LEU A 505 9.80 -20.67 -55.38
CA LEU A 505 8.48 -20.13 -55.73
C LEU A 505 8.53 -18.76 -56.44
N PHE A 506 9.71 -18.14 -56.54
CA PHE A 506 9.94 -16.91 -57.30
C PHE A 506 10.85 -17.10 -58.52
N GLN A 507 11.14 -18.36 -58.88
CA GLN A 507 11.70 -18.72 -60.17
C GLN A 507 10.55 -19.11 -61.09
N GLU A 508 10.13 -18.17 -61.95
CA GLU A 508 9.27 -18.46 -63.10
C GLU A 508 9.88 -19.60 -63.93
N PRO A 509 9.07 -20.46 -64.58
CA PRO A 509 9.60 -21.41 -65.54
C PRO A 509 10.34 -20.64 -66.65
N GLY A 510 11.58 -21.07 -66.94
CA GLY A 510 12.30 -20.56 -68.11
C GLY A 510 11.49 -20.85 -69.39
N PRO A 511 11.58 -19.99 -70.42
CA PRO A 511 10.81 -20.19 -71.64
C PRO A 511 11.15 -21.55 -72.25
N ASP A 512 10.12 -22.35 -72.55
CA ASP A 512 10.27 -23.61 -73.27
C ASP A 512 11.01 -23.38 -74.59
N VAL A 513 12.11 -24.09 -74.78
CA VAL A 513 12.89 -24.06 -76.01
C VAL A 513 12.43 -25.22 -76.89
N ASP A 514 11.39 -24.96 -77.69
CA ASP A 514 11.00 -25.83 -78.80
C ASP A 514 12.16 -25.89 -79.83
N ALA A 515 12.81 -27.06 -79.95
CA ALA A 515 13.79 -27.40 -80.98
C ALA A 515 13.94 -28.92 -81.17
#